data_AF-A0A9Q1GN45-F1
#
_entry.id   AF-A0A9Q1GN45-F1
#
_cell.length_a   1.000
_cell.length_b   1.000
_cell.length_c   1.000
_cell.angle_alpha   90.00
_cell.angle_beta   90.00
_cell.angle_gamma   90.00
#
_symmetry.space_group_name_H-M   'P 1'
#
loop_
_entity.id
_entity.type
_entity.pdbx_description
1 polymer ?
#
loop_
_entity_poly.entity_id
_entity_poly.type
_entity_poly.pdbx_seq_one_letter_code
_entity_poly.pdbx_strand_id
1 'polypeptide(L)'
;MQQNVAEERGVQGGDNSMKLLIWNICGAGSNNFLNSIKEHIQMHKPQIITLLETLVNGPTADEICRKIGYQGVFREEACGHQGVANGKNTMFWSQVWVGSQPSKELALQPIPPNEHSTKVAGYWDQDRGWKWEEFSGYLPSTTLKEIASFELTQDTKNKDNVF
;
A
#
# COMPACT_ATOMS: atom_id res chain seq x y z
N MET A 1 -10.31 -31.10 16.31
CA MET A 1 -10.38 -29.71 16.78
C MET A 1 -11.57 -29.08 16.08
N GLN A 2 -12.68 -28.97 16.81
CA GLN A 2 -13.98 -28.53 16.30
C GLN A 2 -13.98 -26.99 16.20
N GLN A 3 -14.39 -26.43 15.06
CA GLN A 3 -14.69 -25.01 14.94
C GLN A 3 -16.21 -24.83 15.03
N ASN A 4 -16.62 -23.96 15.93
CA ASN A 4 -18.01 -23.70 16.30
C ASN A 4 -18.78 -23.05 15.16
N VAL A 5 -19.84 -23.71 14.70
CA VAL A 5 -20.88 -23.11 13.86
C VAL A 5 -21.92 -22.52 14.81
N ALA A 6 -22.03 -21.20 14.85
CA ALA A 6 -23.14 -20.55 15.54
C ALA A 6 -24.39 -20.63 14.63
N GLU A 7 -25.39 -21.36 15.09
CA GLU A 7 -26.69 -21.52 14.45
C GLU A 7 -27.56 -20.29 14.78
N GLU A 8 -27.82 -19.43 13.79
CA GLU A 8 -28.73 -18.28 13.95
C GLU A 8 -30.19 -18.76 13.83
N ARG A 9 -30.93 -18.71 14.95
CA ARG A 9 -32.37 -18.92 14.98
C ARG A 9 -33.07 -17.71 14.36
N GLY A 10 -33.73 -17.94 13.22
CA GLY A 10 -34.45 -16.91 12.48
C GLY A 10 -35.63 -16.33 13.26
N VAL A 11 -35.62 -15.01 13.45
CA VAL A 11 -36.83 -14.20 13.68
C VAL A 11 -37.27 -13.70 12.31
N GLN A 12 -38.47 -14.12 11.87
CA GLN A 12 -39.10 -13.60 10.66
C GLN A 12 -39.57 -12.15 10.88
N GLY A 13 -38.64 -11.22 10.75
CA GLY A 13 -38.88 -9.81 10.43
C GLY A 13 -38.01 -9.49 9.23
N GLY A 14 -38.54 -8.83 8.20
CA GLY A 14 -37.77 -8.49 7.00
C GLY A 14 -36.45 -7.83 7.38
N ASP A 15 -35.33 -8.53 7.13
CA ASP A 15 -33.98 -8.10 7.49
C ASP A 15 -33.62 -6.86 6.65
N ASN A 16 -33.99 -5.69 7.16
CA ASN A 16 -33.54 -4.40 6.65
C ASN A 16 -32.30 -3.91 7.44
N SER A 17 -31.49 -4.85 7.96
CA SER A 17 -30.22 -4.52 8.60
C SER A 17 -29.22 -4.02 7.56
N MET A 18 -28.61 -2.87 7.82
CA MET A 18 -27.54 -2.33 6.99
C MET A 18 -26.27 -3.20 7.16
N LYS A 19 -25.76 -3.68 6.02
CA LYS A 19 -24.60 -4.56 5.88
C LYS A 19 -23.45 -3.76 5.27
N LEU A 20 -22.30 -3.87 5.91
CA LEU A 20 -21.04 -3.28 5.49
C LEU A 20 -20.05 -4.40 5.16
N LEU A 21 -19.37 -4.28 4.02
CA LEU A 21 -18.25 -5.14 3.67
C LEU A 21 -16.95 -4.33 3.72
N ILE A 22 -16.02 -4.70 4.61
CA ILE A 22 -14.68 -4.13 4.65
C ILE A 22 -13.71 -5.20 4.21
N TRP A 23 -12.87 -4.91 3.22
CA TRP A 23 -11.94 -5.89 2.68
C TRP A 23 -10.59 -5.25 2.33
N ASN A 24 -9.53 -5.72 2.97
CA ASN A 24 -8.16 -5.48 2.54
C ASN A 24 -7.83 -6.39 1.34
N ILE A 25 -7.59 -5.79 0.17
CA ILE A 25 -7.42 -6.49 -1.11
C ILE A 25 -5.97 -6.88 -1.38
N CYS A 26 -4.99 -6.11 -0.87
CA CYS A 26 -3.58 -6.26 -1.19
C CYS A 26 -3.33 -6.37 -2.72
N GLY A 27 -3.97 -5.49 -3.50
CA GLY A 27 -3.83 -5.45 -4.98
C GLY A 27 -5.11 -5.76 -5.79
N ALA A 28 -5.78 -4.71 -6.27
CA ALA A 28 -7.03 -4.76 -7.03
C ALA A 28 -6.83 -4.71 -8.56
N GLY A 29 -5.59 -4.67 -9.05
CA GLY A 29 -5.28 -4.50 -10.48
C GLY A 29 -5.48 -5.74 -11.35
N SER A 30 -5.74 -6.91 -10.76
CA SER A 30 -5.94 -8.14 -11.51
C SER A 30 -7.39 -8.31 -11.98
N ASN A 31 -7.59 -8.98 -13.12
CA ASN A 31 -8.94 -9.33 -13.59
C ASN A 31 -9.67 -10.28 -12.61
N ASN A 32 -8.93 -11.02 -11.77
CA ASN A 32 -9.49 -11.93 -10.79
C ASN A 32 -10.22 -11.18 -9.68
N PHE A 33 -9.73 -10.00 -9.28
CA PHE A 33 -10.35 -9.19 -8.23
C PHE A 33 -11.81 -8.84 -8.55
N LEU A 34 -12.08 -8.42 -9.80
CA LEU A 34 -13.43 -8.04 -10.22
C LEU A 34 -14.44 -9.21 -10.14
N ASN A 35 -13.99 -10.44 -10.34
CA ASN A 35 -14.86 -11.61 -10.18
C ASN A 35 -15.12 -11.87 -8.70
N SER A 36 -14.06 -11.88 -7.88
CA SER A 36 -14.19 -12.10 -6.44
C SER A 36 -15.08 -11.06 -5.76
N ILE A 37 -14.93 -9.77 -6.07
CA ILE A 37 -15.78 -8.73 -5.46
C ILE A 37 -17.24 -8.88 -5.87
N LYS A 38 -17.54 -9.27 -7.12
CA LYS A 38 -18.91 -9.53 -7.57
C LYS A 38 -19.55 -10.70 -6.83
N GLU A 39 -18.79 -11.76 -6.56
CA GLU A 39 -19.27 -12.89 -5.76
C GLU A 39 -19.61 -12.46 -4.33
N HIS A 40 -18.76 -11.66 -3.68
CA HIS A 40 -19.02 -11.12 -2.34
C HIS A 40 -20.25 -10.20 -2.32
N ILE A 41 -20.40 -9.35 -3.33
CA ILE A 41 -21.58 -8.49 -3.51
C ILE A 41 -22.83 -9.34 -3.66
N GLN A 42 -22.79 -10.38 -4.49
CA GLN A 42 -23.94 -11.26 -4.71
C GLN A 42 -24.32 -12.03 -3.45
N MET A 43 -23.34 -12.52 -2.69
CA MET A 43 -23.54 -13.34 -1.51
C MET A 43 -24.07 -12.54 -0.32
N HIS A 44 -23.48 -11.37 -0.06
CA HIS A 44 -23.77 -10.62 1.16
C HIS A 44 -24.69 -9.42 0.94
N LYS A 45 -24.85 -8.97 -0.32
CA LYS A 45 -25.61 -7.78 -0.70
C LYS A 45 -25.34 -6.58 0.21
N PRO A 46 -24.07 -6.19 0.44
CA PRO A 46 -23.74 -5.10 1.34
C PRO A 46 -24.28 -3.78 0.77
N GLN A 47 -24.69 -2.85 1.62
CA GLN A 47 -25.10 -1.51 1.21
C GLN A 47 -23.88 -0.57 1.07
N ILE A 48 -22.80 -0.83 1.81
CA ILE A 48 -21.56 -0.07 1.76
C ILE A 48 -20.39 -1.05 1.62
N ILE A 49 -19.40 -0.69 0.80
CA ILE A 49 -18.16 -1.44 0.64
C ILE A 49 -16.97 -0.51 0.90
N THR A 50 -16.00 -1.00 1.66
CA THR A 50 -14.71 -0.33 1.88
C THR A 50 -13.59 -1.26 1.43
N LEU A 51 -12.80 -0.82 0.46
CA LEU A 51 -11.64 -1.55 -0.06
C LEU A 51 -10.36 -0.88 0.42
N LEU A 52 -9.44 -1.66 1.00
CA LEU A 52 -8.17 -1.18 1.55
C LEU A 52 -6.99 -1.81 0.78
N GLU A 53 -5.84 -1.12 0.81
CA GLU A 53 -4.57 -1.53 0.16
C GLU A 53 -4.79 -2.03 -1.27
N THR A 54 -5.53 -1.25 -2.06
CA THR A 54 -5.91 -1.66 -3.42
C THR A 54 -4.74 -1.64 -4.39
N LEU A 55 -3.63 -0.95 -4.07
CA LEU A 55 -2.42 -0.85 -4.89
C LEU A 55 -2.70 -0.55 -6.38
N VAL A 56 -3.70 0.29 -6.64
CA VAL A 56 -4.08 0.75 -7.97
C VAL A 56 -4.10 2.28 -8.01
N ASN A 57 -3.77 2.85 -9.16
CA ASN A 57 -3.86 4.30 -9.38
C ASN A 57 -5.32 4.76 -9.56
N GLY A 58 -5.57 6.06 -9.39
CA GLY A 58 -6.88 6.69 -9.52
C GLY A 58 -7.69 6.25 -10.75
N PRO A 59 -7.18 6.34 -12.00
CA PRO A 59 -7.93 5.91 -13.18
C PRO A 59 -8.35 4.44 -13.16
N THR A 60 -7.49 3.55 -12.66
CA THR A 60 -7.81 2.12 -12.50
C THR A 60 -8.87 1.92 -11.42
N ALA A 61 -8.76 2.65 -10.30
CA ALA A 61 -9.76 2.63 -9.23
C ALA A 61 -11.14 3.11 -9.73
N ASP A 62 -11.18 4.16 -10.53
CA ASP A 62 -12.43 4.69 -11.10
C ASP A 62 -13.13 3.68 -12.00
N GLU A 63 -12.36 2.97 -12.83
CA GLU A 63 -12.89 1.91 -13.69
C GLU A 63 -13.41 0.72 -12.88
N ILE A 64 -12.74 0.37 -11.77
CA ILE A 64 -13.19 -0.65 -10.83
C ILE A 64 -14.51 -0.24 -10.17
N CYS A 65 -14.60 0.98 -9.62
CA CYS A 65 -15.81 1.51 -9.00
C CYS A 65 -16.99 1.52 -9.98
N ARG A 66 -16.76 1.95 -11.23
CA ARG A 66 -17.77 1.93 -12.29
C ARG A 66 -18.28 0.51 -12.59
N LYS A 67 -17.39 -0.48 -12.58
CA LYS A 67 -17.74 -1.90 -12.81
C LYS A 67 -18.47 -2.55 -11.64
N ILE A 68 -18.21 -2.10 -10.41
CA ILE A 68 -18.88 -2.57 -9.19
C ILE A 68 -20.30 -2.01 -9.09
N GLY A 69 -20.52 -0.77 -9.52
CA GLY A 69 -21.87 -0.22 -9.73
C GLY A 69 -22.59 0.32 -8.49
N TYR A 70 -21.86 0.63 -7.41
CA TYR A 70 -22.43 1.25 -6.21
C TYR A 70 -22.64 2.76 -6.42
N GLN A 71 -23.71 3.30 -5.84
CA GLN A 71 -23.99 4.73 -5.85
C GLN A 71 -23.17 5.43 -4.75
N GLY A 72 -22.45 6.48 -5.12
CA GLY A 72 -21.55 7.18 -4.21
C GLY A 72 -20.18 6.50 -4.15
N VAL A 73 -19.17 7.19 -4.66
CA VAL A 73 -17.78 6.75 -4.62
C VAL A 73 -17.00 7.77 -3.82
N PHE A 74 -16.36 7.30 -2.75
CA PHE A 74 -15.37 8.06 -2.02
C PHE A 74 -14.02 7.35 -2.21
N ARG A 75 -13.03 8.09 -2.70
CA ARG A 75 -11.69 7.57 -2.96
C ARG A 75 -10.69 8.49 -2.29
N GLU A 76 -9.86 7.90 -1.44
CA GLU A 76 -8.67 8.54 -0.92
C GLU A 76 -7.47 7.88 -1.62
N GLU A 77 -6.67 8.68 -2.33
CA GLU A 77 -5.39 8.18 -2.84
C GLU A 77 -4.47 7.91 -1.64
N ALA A 78 -3.73 6.82 -1.67
CA ALA A 78 -2.71 6.57 -0.67
C ALA A 78 -1.64 7.68 -0.77
N CYS A 79 -1.71 8.66 0.13
CA CYS A 79 -0.69 9.66 0.33
C CYS A 79 0.52 8.99 1.01
N GLY A 80 1.44 8.46 0.21
CA GLY A 80 2.66 7.82 0.73
C GLY A 80 3.25 6.71 -0.12
N HIS A 81 2.60 6.26 -1.20
CA HIS A 81 3.19 5.25 -2.08
C HIS A 81 4.19 5.89 -3.06
N GLN A 82 5.35 6.31 -2.53
CA GLN A 82 6.53 6.54 -3.37
C GLN A 82 7.06 5.17 -3.81
N GLY A 83 6.64 4.74 -4.98
CA GLY A 83 7.08 3.49 -5.57
C GLY A 83 8.51 3.62 -6.08
N VAL A 84 9.48 3.28 -5.24
CA VAL A 84 10.84 3.02 -5.69
C VAL A 84 10.84 1.58 -6.23
N ALA A 85 11.09 1.40 -7.53
CA ALA A 85 11.05 0.10 -8.17
C ALA A 85 12.33 -0.66 -7.82
N ASN A 86 13.31 -0.67 -8.72
CA ASN A 86 14.61 -1.30 -8.46
C ASN A 86 15.61 -0.37 -7.75
N GLY A 87 15.21 0.88 -7.48
CA GLY A 87 16.02 1.84 -6.75
C GLY A 87 17.26 2.33 -7.50
N LYS A 88 17.38 2.07 -8.80
CA LYS A 88 18.55 2.44 -9.60
C LYS A 88 18.51 3.87 -10.13
N ASN A 89 17.39 4.58 -10.05
CA ASN A 89 17.31 6.00 -10.47
C ASN A 89 16.95 6.94 -9.32
N THR A 90 16.74 6.38 -8.13
CA THR A 90 16.30 7.12 -6.96
C THR A 90 17.46 7.37 -6.01
N MET A 91 17.81 8.65 -5.76
CA MET A 91 18.84 9.01 -4.77
C MET A 91 18.25 8.95 -3.35
N PHE A 92 18.78 8.10 -2.48
CA PHE A 92 18.17 7.82 -1.17
C PHE A 92 18.04 9.08 -0.30
N TRP A 93 19.11 9.85 -0.15
CA TRP A 93 19.15 11.01 0.75
C TRP A 93 18.42 12.25 0.23
N SER A 94 18.21 12.33 -1.08
CA SER A 94 17.50 13.44 -1.71
C SER A 94 15.99 13.20 -1.79
N GLN A 95 15.51 12.03 -1.37
CA GLN A 95 14.11 11.66 -1.41
C GLN A 95 13.37 11.87 -0.10
N VAL A 96 12.07 12.11 -0.21
CA VAL A 96 11.17 12.39 0.91
C VAL A 96 10.50 11.10 1.36
N TRP A 97 11.19 10.31 2.18
CA TRP A 97 10.63 9.06 2.70
C TRP A 97 9.53 9.29 3.75
N VAL A 98 9.62 10.38 4.50
CA VAL A 98 8.73 10.70 5.62
C VAL A 98 8.42 12.19 5.64
N GLY A 99 7.14 12.52 5.76
CA GLY A 99 6.68 13.90 5.85
C GLY A 99 6.90 14.65 4.54
N SER A 100 7.53 15.84 4.62
CA SER A 100 7.69 16.76 3.49
C SER A 100 9.14 17.12 3.16
N GLN A 101 10.11 16.63 3.93
CA GLN A 101 11.52 16.98 3.78
C GLN A 101 12.36 15.78 3.32
N PRO A 102 13.38 15.98 2.49
CA PRO A 102 14.29 14.92 2.09
C PRO A 102 15.02 14.30 3.28
N SER A 103 15.35 13.00 3.21
CA SER A 103 16.03 12.29 4.32
C SER A 103 17.34 12.94 4.77
N LYS A 104 18.05 13.66 3.90
CA LYS A 104 19.25 14.43 4.28
C LYS A 104 18.97 15.51 5.34
N GLU A 105 17.77 16.10 5.34
CA GLU A 105 17.36 17.12 6.31
C GLU A 105 16.92 16.49 7.63
N LEU A 106 16.56 15.21 7.62
CA LEU A 106 16.18 14.44 8.79
C LEU A 106 17.39 13.78 9.49
N ALA A 107 18.58 13.91 8.93
CA ALA A 107 19.77 13.24 9.46
C ALA A 107 20.20 13.82 10.81
N LEU A 108 20.39 12.95 11.80
CA LEU A 108 20.84 13.28 13.15
C LEU A 108 22.32 13.69 13.21
N GLN A 109 23.08 13.32 12.19
CA GLN A 109 24.51 13.62 12.07
C GLN A 109 24.88 13.87 10.60
N PRO A 110 26.01 14.54 10.32
CA PRO A 110 26.46 14.79 8.95
C PRO A 110 26.62 13.49 8.16
N ILE A 111 25.95 13.43 7.01
CA ILE A 111 26.08 12.30 6.07
C ILE A 111 27.41 12.45 5.33
N PRO A 112 28.23 11.39 5.20
CA PRO A 112 29.46 11.43 4.43
C PRO A 112 29.22 11.89 2.98
N PRO A 113 30.07 12.73 2.39
CA PRO A 113 29.84 13.29 1.04
C PRO A 113 29.68 12.23 -0.06
N ASN A 114 30.35 11.09 0.07
CA ASN A 114 30.22 9.95 -0.85
C ASN A 114 28.82 9.34 -0.84
N GLU A 115 28.09 9.46 0.28
CA GLU A 115 26.75 8.88 0.41
C GLU A 115 25.66 9.78 -0.20
N HIS A 116 25.91 11.07 -0.42
CA HIS A 116 24.87 12.02 -0.87
C HIS A 116 24.25 11.64 -2.22
N SER A 117 25.04 10.99 -3.08
CA SER A 117 24.60 10.51 -4.40
C SER A 117 24.26 9.02 -4.42
N THR A 118 24.28 8.35 -3.26
CA THR A 118 23.96 6.93 -3.16
C THR A 118 22.49 6.71 -3.51
N LYS A 119 22.28 5.75 -4.41
CA LYS A 119 20.96 5.35 -4.88
C LYS A 119 20.34 4.34 -3.91
N VAL A 120 19.02 4.20 -3.94
CA VAL A 120 18.31 3.24 -3.08
C VAL A 120 18.81 1.81 -3.28
N ALA A 121 19.16 1.42 -4.51
CA ALA A 121 19.78 0.12 -4.81
C ALA A 121 21.13 -0.12 -4.09
N GLY A 122 21.78 0.92 -3.57
CA GLY A 122 22.96 0.80 -2.72
C GLY A 122 22.62 0.26 -1.34
N TYR A 123 21.48 0.69 -0.79
CA TYR A 123 21.02 0.38 0.57
C TYR A 123 19.95 -0.71 0.65
N TRP A 124 19.56 -1.30 -0.48
CA TRP A 124 18.55 -2.36 -0.50
C TRP A 124 18.94 -3.47 -1.46
N ASP A 125 18.69 -4.71 -1.06
CA ASP A 125 18.78 -5.88 -1.93
C ASP A 125 17.57 -6.81 -1.73
N GLN A 126 17.29 -7.67 -2.71
CA GLN A 126 16.07 -8.48 -2.72
C GLN A 126 16.08 -9.62 -1.70
N ASP A 127 17.25 -10.15 -1.39
CA ASP A 127 17.37 -11.33 -0.53
C ASP A 127 17.37 -10.93 0.96
N ARG A 128 17.85 -9.72 1.26
CA ARG A 128 18.04 -9.20 2.61
C ARG A 128 17.12 -8.03 2.96
N GLY A 129 16.63 -7.31 1.96
CA GLY A 129 15.92 -6.05 2.12
C GLY A 129 16.88 -4.88 2.37
N TRP A 130 16.48 -3.98 3.25
CA TRP A 130 17.27 -2.81 3.62
C TRP A 130 18.56 -3.20 4.38
N LYS A 131 19.70 -2.67 3.93
CA LYS A 131 21.02 -2.76 4.58
C LYS A 131 21.12 -1.73 5.69
N TRP A 132 20.35 -1.94 6.76
CA TRP A 132 20.20 -1.00 7.86
C TRP A 132 21.53 -0.55 8.48
N GLU A 133 22.54 -1.42 8.49
CA GLU A 133 23.87 -1.10 9.02
C GLU A 133 24.57 0.07 8.30
N GLU A 134 24.23 0.34 7.05
CA GLU A 134 24.88 1.37 6.24
C GLU A 134 24.36 2.78 6.58
N PHE A 135 23.09 2.91 6.97
CA PHE A 135 22.45 4.24 7.10
C PHE A 135 21.61 4.45 8.37
N SER A 136 21.29 3.41 9.14
CA SER A 136 20.40 3.54 10.31
C SER A 136 20.95 4.47 11.40
N GLY A 137 22.28 4.56 11.53
CA GLY A 137 22.93 5.45 12.50
C GLY A 137 22.73 6.94 12.23
N TYR A 138 22.27 7.31 11.03
CA TYR A 138 22.07 8.71 10.64
C TYR A 138 20.63 9.18 10.81
N LEU A 139 19.65 8.28 10.95
CA LEU A 139 18.23 8.64 10.91
C LEU A 139 17.52 8.35 12.23
N PRO A 140 16.49 9.14 12.59
CA PRO A 140 15.62 8.85 13.72
C PRO A 140 14.92 7.50 13.56
N SER A 141 14.66 6.83 14.69
CA SER A 141 13.95 5.54 14.71
C SER A 141 12.53 5.62 14.14
N THR A 142 11.87 6.78 14.23
CA THR A 142 10.58 7.04 13.59
C THR A 142 10.72 7.00 12.07
N THR A 143 11.72 7.66 11.51
CA THR A 143 12.01 7.66 10.07
C THR A 143 12.35 6.27 9.56
N LEU A 144 13.14 5.50 10.32
CA LEU A 144 13.50 4.13 9.94
C LEU A 144 12.29 3.19 9.89
N LYS A 145 11.33 3.34 10.80
CA LYS A 145 10.09 2.55 10.79
C LYS A 145 9.26 2.81 9.55
N GLU A 146 9.14 4.07 9.13
CA GLU A 146 8.43 4.41 7.90
C GLU A 146 9.18 3.88 6.67
N ILE A 147 10.52 4.04 6.61
CA ILE A 147 11.34 3.47 5.53
C ILE A 147 11.15 1.94 5.43
N ALA A 148 11.02 1.26 6.56
CA ALA A 148 10.79 -0.19 6.61
C ALA A 148 9.45 -0.62 6.00
N SER A 149 8.47 0.29 5.89
CA SER A 149 7.19 0.03 5.24
C SER A 149 7.23 0.08 3.70
N PHE A 150 8.32 0.62 3.12
CA PHE A 150 8.49 0.65 1.68
C PHE A 150 8.98 -0.70 1.17
N GLU A 151 8.14 -1.37 0.38
CA GLU A 151 8.52 -2.57 -0.37
C GLU A 151 9.07 -2.19 -1.74
N LEU A 152 10.34 -2.52 -1.98
CA LEU A 152 10.98 -2.36 -3.29
C LEU A 152 10.82 -3.64 -4.10
N THR A 153 10.58 -3.51 -5.42
CA THR A 153 10.42 -4.66 -6.33
C THR A 153 11.41 -4.57 -7.48
N GLN A 154 12.11 -5.66 -7.79
CA GLN A 154 13.04 -5.70 -8.92
C GLN A 154 12.36 -5.82 -10.29
N ASP A 155 11.04 -5.62 -10.40
CA ASP A 155 10.37 -5.72 -11.69
C ASP A 155 10.87 -4.61 -12.63
N THR A 156 11.78 -5.01 -13.53
CA THR A 156 12.43 -4.15 -14.52
C THR A 156 11.45 -3.48 -15.49
N LYS A 157 10.18 -3.90 -15.51
CA LYS A 157 9.12 -3.27 -16.31
C LYS A 157 8.61 -1.97 -15.69
N ASN A 158 8.71 -1.80 -14.37
CA ASN A 158 8.28 -0.59 -13.68
C ASN A 158 9.46 0.39 -13.58
N LYS A 159 9.25 1.62 -14.05
CA LYS A 159 10.21 2.71 -13.86
C LYS A 159 10.04 3.28 -12.46
N ASP A 160 11.14 3.74 -11.87
CA ASP A 160 11.09 4.50 -10.61
C ASP A 160 10.20 5.73 -10.84
N ASN A 161 9.05 5.79 -10.15
CA ASN A 161 8.13 6.92 -10.21
C ASN A 161 8.36 7.76 -8.97
N VAL A 162 9.35 8.65 -9.05
CA VAL A 162 9.68 9.56 -7.96
C VAL A 162 9.59 10.97 -8.51
N PHE A 163 8.72 11.78 -7.90
CA PHE A 163 8.53 13.18 -8.24
C PHE A 163 9.64 14.04 -7.62
#